data_AF-A0A346NHB5-F1
#
_entry.id   AF-A0A346NHB5-F1
#
_cell.length_a   1.000
_cell.length_b   1.000
_cell.length_c   1.000
_cell.angle_alpha   90.00
_cell.angle_beta   90.00
_cell.angle_gamma   90.00
#
_symmetry.space_group_name_H-M   'P 1'
#
loop_
_entity.id
_entity.type
_entity.pdbx_description
1 polymer ?
#
loop_
_entity_poly.entity_id
_entity_poly.type
_entity_poly.pdbx_seq_one_letter_code
_entity_poly.pdbx_strand_id
1 'polypeptide(L)'
;MSKGKRYTYEFKVEAVKQITERGYSAADVAERLGISSNSLYNWQKQLDKKSEPKKSADDSVRIAQLESELKRVTEERDILKKAAVDSSGQCNSYTKILICMRTLDEANKTYIYSR
;
A
#
# COMPACT_ATOMS: atom_id res chain seq x y z
N MET A 1 52.71 -8.90 3.29
CA MET A 1 51.27 -8.66 3.05
C MET A 1 50.53 -8.79 4.37
N SER A 2 50.11 -7.68 5.00
CA SER A 2 49.34 -7.74 6.24
C SER A 2 47.90 -8.21 5.93
N LYS A 3 47.44 -9.28 6.57
CA LYS A 3 46.05 -9.73 6.49
C LYS A 3 45.19 -8.73 7.27
N GLY A 4 44.37 -7.96 6.57
CA GLY A 4 43.43 -7.05 7.21
C GLY A 4 42.49 -7.78 8.18
N LYS A 5 42.19 -7.16 9.33
CA LYS A 5 41.23 -7.69 10.31
C LYS A 5 39.87 -7.89 9.62
N ARG A 6 39.35 -9.12 9.64
CA ARG A 6 38.03 -9.46 9.10
C ARG A 6 37.00 -9.48 10.24
N TYR A 7 35.95 -8.69 10.09
CA TYR A 7 34.83 -8.63 11.02
C TYR A 7 33.63 -9.40 10.45
N THR A 8 32.90 -10.10 11.32
CA THR A 8 31.68 -10.83 10.96
C THR A 8 30.58 -9.86 10.55
N TYR A 9 29.57 -10.34 9.82
CA TYR A 9 28.45 -9.50 9.37
C TYR A 9 27.65 -8.95 10.56
N GLU A 10 27.31 -9.82 11.51
CA GLU A 10 26.61 -9.45 12.76
C GLU A 10 27.31 -8.30 13.50
N PHE A 11 28.65 -8.39 13.62
CA PHE A 11 29.43 -7.34 14.28
C PHE A 11 29.30 -5.98 13.59
N LYS A 12 29.31 -5.97 12.25
CA LYS A 12 29.16 -4.73 11.47
C LYS A 12 27.78 -4.13 11.63
N VAL A 13 26.73 -4.96 11.67
CA VAL A 13 25.34 -4.52 11.85
C VAL A 13 25.17 -3.90 13.24
N GLU A 14 25.60 -4.59 14.29
CA GLU A 14 25.48 -4.08 15.66
C GLU A 14 26.27 -2.78 15.88
N ALA A 15 27.46 -2.67 15.29
CA ALA A 15 28.25 -1.44 15.35
C ALA A 15 27.56 -0.25 14.64
N VAL A 16 26.89 -0.50 13.51
CA VAL A 16 26.14 0.54 12.80
C VAL A 16 24.84 0.89 13.53
N LYS A 17 24.14 -0.09 14.14
CA LYS A 17 22.95 0.16 14.98
C LYS A 17 23.25 1.09 16.15
N GLN A 18 24.43 1.00 16.76
CA GLN A 18 24.82 1.94 17.82
C GLN A 18 24.86 3.39 17.36
N ILE A 19 25.15 3.63 16.08
CA ILE A 19 25.15 4.96 15.48
C ILE A 19 23.71 5.37 15.13
N THR A 20 22.94 4.49 14.48
CA THR A 20 21.62 4.83 13.94
C THR A 20 20.50 4.82 14.98
N GLU A 21 20.47 3.82 15.86
CA GLU A 21 19.40 3.63 16.85
C GLU A 21 19.71 4.35 18.16
N ARG A 22 20.97 4.30 18.62
CA ARG A 22 21.39 4.90 19.90
C ARG A 22 21.94 6.32 19.76
N GLY A 23 22.18 6.79 18.53
CA GLY A 23 22.64 8.15 18.26
C GLY A 23 24.08 8.46 18.69
N TYR A 24 24.92 7.45 18.92
CA TYR A 24 26.33 7.69 19.23
C TYR A 24 27.11 8.15 18.00
N SER A 25 28.14 8.96 18.21
CA SER A 25 29.01 9.38 17.10
C SER A 25 29.85 8.19 16.60
N ALA A 26 30.14 8.16 15.30
CA ALA A 26 30.99 7.12 14.71
C ALA A 26 32.40 7.11 15.32
N ALA A 27 32.88 8.25 15.85
CA ALA A 27 34.17 8.35 16.53
C ALA A 27 34.13 7.64 17.90
N ASP A 28 33.09 7.89 18.71
CA ASP A 28 32.95 7.26 20.03
C ASP A 28 32.78 5.75 19.92
N VAL A 29 31.99 5.29 18.94
CA VAL A 29 31.79 3.85 18.68
C VAL A 29 33.09 3.21 18.17
N ALA A 30 33.85 3.91 17.33
CA ALA A 30 35.14 3.44 16.84
C ALA A 30 36.16 3.25 17.98
N GLU A 31 36.24 4.21 18.90
CA GLU A 31 37.14 4.16 20.05
C GLU A 31 36.77 3.01 20.99
N ARG A 32 35.50 2.90 21.35
CA ARG A 32 34.98 1.83 22.23
C ARG A 32 35.22 0.43 21.68
N LEU A 33 35.07 0.25 20.36
CA LEU A 33 35.24 -1.03 19.68
C LEU A 33 36.68 -1.28 19.19
N GLY A 34 37.59 -0.31 19.34
CA GLY A 34 38.97 -0.40 18.88
C GLY A 34 39.12 -0.54 17.36
N ILE A 35 38.20 0.05 16.60
CA ILE A 35 38.18 0.01 15.13
C ILE A 35 38.40 1.40 14.54
N SER A 36 38.67 1.47 13.23
CA SER A 36 38.79 2.76 12.54
C SER A 36 37.40 3.32 12.21
N SER A 37 37.19 4.61 12.48
CA SER A 37 35.98 5.37 12.10
C SER A 37 35.65 5.25 10.61
N ASN A 38 36.68 5.21 9.74
CA ASN A 38 36.50 4.98 8.30
C ASN A 38 35.84 3.62 8.00
N SER A 39 36.09 2.60 8.82
CA SER A 39 35.44 1.29 8.65
C SER A 39 33.96 1.37 8.96
N LEU A 40 33.56 2.12 9.99
CA LEU A 40 32.15 2.34 10.34
C LEU A 40 31.40 3.06 9.22
N TYR A 41 31.94 4.17 8.70
CA TYR A 41 31.33 4.87 7.57
C TYR A 41 31.20 3.98 6.33
N ASN A 42 32.21 3.15 6.05
CA ASN A 42 32.16 2.19 4.95
C ASN A 42 31.09 1.11 5.17
N TRP A 43 30.90 0.63 6.40
CA TRP A 43 29.88 -0.37 6.72
C TRP A 43 28.48 0.21 6.67
N GLN A 44 28.28 1.43 7.16
CA GLN A 44 27.02 2.16 7.03
C GLN A 44 26.60 2.25 5.56
N LYS A 45 27.50 2.75 4.69
CA LYS A 45 27.25 2.83 3.24
C LYS A 45 26.98 1.48 2.57
N GLN A 46 27.60 0.39 3.05
CA GLN A 46 27.38 -0.95 2.52
C GLN A 46 26.03 -1.55 2.98
N LEU A 47 25.60 -1.24 4.19
CA LEU A 47 24.32 -1.67 4.73
C LEU A 47 23.17 -0.89 4.09
N ASP A 48 23.31 0.44 3.92
CA ASP A 48 22.33 1.27 3.20
C ASP A 48 22.09 0.78 1.76
N LYS A 49 23.18 0.37 1.08
CA LYS A 49 23.11 -0.22 -0.26
C LYS A 49 22.55 -1.65 -0.31
N LYS A 50 22.51 -2.35 0.82
CA LYS A 50 21.90 -3.68 0.94
C LYS A 50 20.43 -3.60 1.35
N SER A 51 20.04 -2.56 2.08
CA SER A 51 18.63 -2.27 2.40
C SER A 51 17.86 -1.69 1.22
N GLU A 52 18.55 -1.09 0.24
CA GLU A 52 18.03 -1.03 -1.12
C GLU A 52 18.03 -2.46 -1.67
N PRO A 53 16.87 -3.13 -1.82
CA PRO A 53 16.86 -4.35 -2.60
C PRO A 53 17.39 -3.92 -3.96
N LYS A 54 18.48 -4.55 -4.43
CA LYS A 54 18.80 -4.51 -5.85
C LYS A 54 17.55 -5.03 -6.53
N LYS A 55 16.66 -4.13 -6.98
CA LYS A 55 15.46 -4.45 -7.74
C LYS A 55 15.96 -5.30 -8.88
N SER A 56 15.83 -6.61 -8.73
CA SER A 56 16.28 -7.51 -9.75
C SER A 56 15.38 -7.22 -10.95
N ALA A 57 15.88 -7.42 -12.17
CA ALA A 57 15.03 -7.23 -13.35
C ALA A 57 13.73 -8.07 -13.21
N ASP A 58 13.79 -9.21 -12.53
CA ASP A 58 12.65 -10.06 -12.17
C ASP A 58 11.63 -9.35 -11.25
N ASP A 59 12.07 -8.60 -10.23
CA ASP A 59 11.17 -7.86 -9.35
C ASP A 59 10.41 -6.77 -10.12
N SER A 60 11.06 -6.11 -11.08
CA SER A 60 10.41 -5.08 -11.89
C SER A 60 9.31 -5.65 -12.80
N VAL A 61 9.51 -6.85 -13.33
CA VAL A 61 8.52 -7.58 -14.13
C VAL A 61 7.34 -8.01 -13.26
N ARG A 62 7.61 -8.53 -12.06
CA ARG A 62 6.57 -8.92 -11.10
C ARG A 62 5.73 -7.72 -10.66
N ILE A 63 6.36 -6.58 -10.39
CA ILE A 63 5.66 -5.34 -10.04
C ILE A 63 4.74 -4.91 -11.17
N ALA A 64 5.22 -4.89 -12.42
CA ALA A 64 4.40 -4.52 -13.57
C ALA A 64 3.21 -5.47 -13.78
N GLN A 65 3.42 -6.78 -13.58
CA GLN A 65 2.35 -7.77 -13.65
C GLN A 65 1.31 -7.56 -12.54
N LEU A 66 1.74 -7.31 -11.31
CA LEU A 66 0.86 -7.05 -10.17
C LEU A 66 0.06 -5.76 -10.35
N GLU A 67 0.67 -4.69 -10.87
CA GLU A 67 -0.02 -3.43 -11.18
C GLU A 67 -1.09 -3.61 -12.26
N SER A 68 -0.79 -4.40 -13.30
CA SER A 68 -1.76 -4.76 -14.35
C SER A 68 -2.96 -5.52 -13.78
N GLU A 69 -2.70 -6.49 -12.90
CA GLU A 69 -3.76 -7.29 -12.27
C GLU A 69 -4.63 -6.44 -11.34
N LEU A 70 -4.01 -5.56 -10.54
CA LEU A 70 -4.75 -4.61 -9.69
C LEU A 70 -5.65 -3.69 -10.52
N LYS A 71 -5.17 -3.20 -11.66
CA LYS A 71 -5.97 -2.37 -12.57
C LYS A 71 -7.18 -3.14 -13.10
N ARG A 72 -6.97 -4.36 -13.61
CA ARG A 72 -8.04 -5.24 -14.11
C ARG A 72 -9.11 -5.50 -13.05
N VAL A 73 -8.70 -5.89 -11.85
CA VAL A 73 -9.62 -6.18 -10.73
C VAL A 73 -10.40 -4.94 -10.30
N THR A 74 -9.75 -3.77 -10.33
CA THR A 74 -10.41 -2.49 -10.01
C THR A 74 -11.49 -2.14 -11.03
N GLU A 75 -11.20 -2.32 -12.32
CA GLU A 75 -12.15 -2.10 -13.41
C GLU A 75 -13.36 -3.05 -13.30
N GLU A 76 -13.14 -4.33 -13.01
CA GLU A 76 -14.22 -5.30 -12.80
C GLU A 76 -15.14 -4.91 -11.64
N ARG A 77 -14.55 -4.53 -10.49
CA ARG A 77 -15.31 -4.02 -9.35
C ARG A 77 -16.13 -2.78 -9.72
N ASP A 78 -15.55 -1.86 -10.48
CA ASP A 78 -16.22 -0.61 -10.83
C ASP A 78 -17.38 -0.81 -11.80
N ILE A 79 -17.24 -1.73 -12.77
CA ILE A 79 -18.34 -2.16 -13.63
C ILE A 79 -19.49 -2.72 -12.79
N LEU A 80 -19.19 -3.65 -11.87
CA LEU A 80 -20.20 -4.26 -11.01
C LEU A 80 -20.89 -3.23 -10.11
N LYS A 81 -20.10 -2.31 -9.52
CA LYS A 81 -20.64 -1.24 -8.68
C LYS A 81 -21.57 -0.31 -9.47
N LYS A 82 -21.18 0.06 -10.69
CA LYS A 82 -22.00 0.89 -11.57
C LYS A 82 -23.31 0.19 -11.93
N ALA A 83 -23.25 -1.08 -12.34
CA ALA A 83 -24.43 -1.87 -12.65
C ALA A 83 -25.39 -2.01 -11.45
N ALA A 84 -24.86 -2.22 -10.25
CA ALA A 84 -25.67 -2.30 -9.03
C ALA A 84 -26.37 -0.96 -8.72
N VAL A 85 -25.66 0.17 -8.87
CA VAL A 85 -26.25 1.51 -8.70
C VAL A 85 -27.35 1.75 -9.73
N ASP A 86 -27.09 1.48 -11.01
CA ASP A 86 -28.06 1.66 -12.08
C ASP A 86 -29.33 0.79 -11.86
N SER A 87 -29.14 -0.47 -11.48
CA SER A 87 -30.24 -1.39 -11.16
C SER A 87 -31.07 -0.89 -9.98
N SER A 88 -30.43 -0.48 -8.88
CA SER A 88 -31.13 0.07 -7.71
C SER A 88 -31.90 1.36 -8.04
N GLY A 89 -31.32 2.24 -8.87
CA GLY A 89 -31.97 3.46 -9.32
C GLY A 89 -33.21 3.20 -10.17
N GLN A 90 -33.15 2.23 -11.09
CA GLN A 90 -34.30 1.82 -11.91
C GLN A 90 -35.43 1.21 -11.07
N CYS A 91 -35.10 0.34 -10.09
CA CYS A 91 -36.09 -0.23 -9.19
C CYS A 91 -36.80 0.85 -8.34
N ASN A 92 -36.06 1.86 -7.89
CA ASN A 92 -36.61 2.96 -7.09
C ASN A 92 -37.51 3.91 -7.91
N SER A 93 -37.21 4.13 -9.20
CA SER A 93 -38.06 4.97 -10.06
C SER A 93 -39.36 4.25 -10.43
N TYR A 94 -39.29 2.97 -10.78
CA TYR A 94 -40.45 2.15 -11.14
C TYR A 94 -41.44 2.01 -9.97
N THR A 95 -40.94 1.72 -8.77
CA THR A 95 -41.76 1.63 -7.56
C THR A 95 -42.49 2.95 -7.26
N LYS A 96 -41.81 4.09 -7.41
CA LYS A 96 -42.42 5.42 -7.23
C LYS A 96 -43.56 5.68 -8.23
N ILE A 97 -43.36 5.33 -9.50
CA ILE A 97 -44.39 5.50 -10.55
C ILE A 97 -45.62 4.65 -10.24
N LEU A 98 -45.42 3.37 -9.90
CA LEU A 98 -46.53 2.46 -9.58
C LEU A 98 -47.32 2.92 -8.36
N ILE A 99 -46.65 3.39 -7.31
CA ILE A 99 -47.31 3.93 -6.12
C ILE A 99 -48.16 5.15 -6.50
N CYS A 100 -47.59 6.11 -7.25
CA CYS A 100 -48.35 7.28 -7.70
C CYS A 100 -49.59 6.90 -8.51
N MET A 101 -49.47 6.00 -9.48
CA MET A 101 -50.61 5.53 -10.28
C MET A 101 -51.70 4.90 -9.42
N ARG A 102 -51.32 4.05 -8.45
CA ARG A 102 -52.27 3.46 -7.51
C ARG A 102 -52.97 4.51 -6.65
N THR A 103 -52.22 5.46 -6.10
CA THR A 103 -52.83 6.54 -5.28
C THR A 103 -53.76 7.42 -6.09
N LEU A 104 -53.45 7.67 -7.38
CA LEU A 104 -54.32 8.42 -8.28
C LEU A 104 -55.61 7.66 -8.59
N ASP A 105 -55.53 6.35 -8.81
CA ASP A 105 -56.70 5.49 -9.02
C ASP A 105 -57.61 5.46 -7.78
N GLU A 106 -57.02 5.30 -6.59
CA GLU A 106 -57.72 5.33 -5.30
C GLU A 106 -58.40 6.70 -5.04
N ALA A 107 -57.72 7.80 -5.36
CA ALA A 107 -58.27 9.15 -5.22
C ALA A 107 -59.44 9.41 -6.19
N ASN A 108 -59.31 9.00 -7.45
CA ASN A 108 -60.36 9.14 -8.46
C ASN A 108 -61.60 8.31 -8.09
N LYS A 109 -61.41 7.09 -7.58
CA LYS A 109 -62.52 6.25 -7.11
C LYS A 109 -63.25 6.89 -5.92
N THR A 110 -62.51 7.43 -4.96
CA THR A 110 -63.11 8.14 -3.81
C THR A 110 -63.90 9.36 -4.27
N TYR A 111 -63.38 10.11 -5.23
CA TYR A 111 -64.06 11.29 -5.80
C TYR A 111 -65.34 10.95 -6.56
N ILE A 112 -65.34 9.86 -7.35
CA ILE A 112 -66.51 9.42 -8.13
C ILE A 112 -67.62 8.85 -7.25
N TYR A 113 -67.29 8.12 -6.17
CA TYR A 113 -68.26 7.47 -5.29
C TYR A 113 -68.76 8.35 -4.13
N SER A 114 -68.24 9.58 -3.99
CA SER A 114 -68.66 10.55 -2.95
C SER A 114 -69.61 11.64 -3.47
N ARG A 115 -70.14 11.49 -4.68
CA ARG A 115 -71.12 12.38 -5.33
C ARG A 115 -72.43 11.62 -5.58
#